data_AF-A0A330HHW7-F1
#
_entry.id   AF-A0A330HHW7-F1
#
_cell.length_a   1.000
_cell.length_b   1.000
_cell.length_c   1.000
_cell.angle_alpha   90.00
_cell.angle_beta   90.00
_cell.angle_gamma   90.00
#
_symmetry.space_group_name_H-M   'P 1'
#
loop_
_entity.id
_entity.type
_entity.pdbx_description
1 polymer ?
#
loop_
_entity_poly.entity_id
_entity_poly.type
_entity_poly.pdbx_seq_one_letter_code
_entity_poly.pdbx_strand_id
1 'polypeptide(L)'
;MRALLIPLALAGFCQAAQAGEISSAYTDLDSKKDCVTYAQAAEGDGDWANLVCSGYRGYPVLIGYDDARESVYYGFPSDDMTPVWESFTAFNGSGPKVEWRIEANGDVAIPFAAIHRRSVSDPQDEKKSTDVLVVAKVAQPEDHQGCTVGLVLATGNPQANDQARKLADEKAKTFVCGKDKREVIGDVPPFGRVDN
;
A
#
# COMPACT_ATOMS: atom_id res chain seq x y z
N MET A 1 -60.87 -8.75 40.25
CA MET A 1 -59.91 -8.54 39.14
C MET A 1 -58.55 -8.23 39.76
N ARG A 2 -57.63 -9.21 39.80
CA ARG A 2 -56.25 -9.03 40.29
C ARG A 2 -55.32 -9.13 39.08
N ALA A 3 -54.62 -8.04 38.78
CA ALA A 3 -53.72 -7.93 37.64
C ALA A 3 -52.44 -8.75 37.88
N LEU A 4 -52.10 -9.60 36.92
CA LEU A 4 -50.83 -10.32 36.84
C LEU A 4 -49.79 -9.41 36.16
N LEU A 5 -48.72 -9.09 36.87
CA LEU A 5 -47.55 -8.39 36.33
C LEU A 5 -46.56 -9.43 35.78
N ILE A 6 -46.32 -9.40 34.47
CA ILE A 6 -45.32 -10.23 33.79
C ILE A 6 -44.01 -9.42 33.73
N PRO A 7 -42.88 -9.92 34.27
CA PRO A 7 -41.60 -9.25 34.14
C PRO A 7 -41.05 -9.47 32.73
N LEU A 8 -40.90 -8.39 31.98
CA LEU A 8 -40.29 -8.37 30.65
C LEU A 8 -38.76 -8.49 30.82
N ALA A 9 -38.21 -9.67 30.57
CA ALA A 9 -36.76 -9.88 30.55
C ALA A 9 -36.18 -9.30 29.25
N LEU A 10 -35.48 -8.16 29.34
CA LEU A 10 -34.64 -7.66 28.25
C LEU A 10 -33.41 -8.57 28.12
N ALA A 11 -33.45 -9.52 27.20
CA ALA A 11 -32.26 -10.23 26.73
C ALA A 11 -31.47 -9.29 25.80
N GLY A 12 -30.42 -8.67 26.34
CA GLY A 12 -29.46 -7.90 25.55
C GLY A 12 -28.74 -8.82 24.57
N PHE A 13 -29.05 -8.69 23.28
CA PHE A 13 -28.25 -9.28 22.20
C PHE A 13 -26.89 -8.57 22.17
N CYS A 14 -25.91 -9.10 22.91
CA CYS A 14 -24.52 -8.81 22.65
C CYS A 14 -24.18 -9.44 21.28
N GLN A 15 -24.36 -8.68 20.20
CA GLN A 15 -23.69 -9.00 18.95
C GLN A 15 -22.19 -8.89 19.22
N ALA A 16 -21.52 -10.03 19.35
CA ALA A 16 -20.07 -10.05 19.31
C ALA A 16 -19.65 -9.45 17.96
N ALA A 17 -19.06 -8.26 17.99
CA ALA A 17 -18.41 -7.70 16.83
C ALA A 17 -17.31 -8.70 16.41
N GLN A 18 -17.55 -9.47 15.36
CA GLN A 18 -16.51 -10.28 14.76
C GLN A 18 -15.56 -9.31 14.05
N ALA A 19 -14.43 -9.03 14.68
CA ALA A 19 -13.33 -8.39 13.99
C ALA A 19 -12.91 -9.31 12.85
N GLY A 20 -12.86 -8.77 11.62
CA GLY A 20 -12.42 -9.55 10.46
C GLY A 20 -11.00 -10.09 10.70
N GLU A 21 -10.73 -11.29 10.22
CA GLU A 21 -9.40 -11.88 10.36
C GLU A 21 -8.44 -11.15 9.42
N ILE A 22 -7.36 -10.58 9.97
CA ILE A 22 -6.31 -9.93 9.18
C ILE A 22 -5.23 -10.96 8.84
N SER A 23 -4.89 -11.07 7.55
CA SER A 23 -3.88 -12.00 7.05
C SER A 23 -2.99 -11.38 5.95
N SER A 24 -1.87 -12.04 5.66
CA SER A 24 -1.02 -11.71 4.50
C SER A 24 -1.36 -12.60 3.30
N ALA A 25 -1.41 -12.01 2.10
CA ALA A 25 -1.16 -12.73 0.86
C ALA A 25 0.01 -12.09 0.11
N TYR A 26 0.60 -12.83 -0.82
CA TYR A 26 1.77 -12.36 -1.56
C TYR A 26 1.54 -12.53 -3.06
N THR A 27 1.88 -11.51 -3.82
CA THR A 27 1.94 -11.57 -5.28
C THR A 27 3.36 -11.26 -5.75
N ASP A 28 3.72 -11.83 -6.90
CA ASP A 28 4.89 -11.39 -7.64
C ASP A 28 4.60 -10.07 -8.35
N LEU A 29 5.64 -9.27 -8.54
CA LEU A 29 5.63 -8.08 -9.38
C LEU A 29 6.81 -8.18 -10.34
N ASP A 30 6.53 -8.58 -11.58
CA ASP A 30 7.50 -8.65 -12.67
C ASP A 30 7.01 -7.76 -13.82
N SER A 31 7.62 -6.57 -13.95
CA SER A 31 7.23 -5.56 -14.94
C SER A 31 7.30 -6.05 -16.39
N LYS A 32 8.08 -7.09 -16.66
CA LYS A 32 8.25 -7.66 -17.99
C LYS A 32 7.22 -8.74 -18.33
N LYS A 33 6.55 -9.31 -17.33
CA LYS A 33 5.60 -10.42 -17.52
C LYS A 33 4.16 -10.01 -17.28
N ASP A 34 3.93 -9.28 -16.20
CA ASP A 34 2.58 -9.16 -15.62
C ASP A 34 2.00 -7.76 -15.77
N CYS A 35 2.67 -6.90 -16.55
CA CYS A 35 2.34 -5.49 -16.69
C CYS A 35 2.13 -5.06 -18.14
N VAL A 36 1.25 -4.09 -18.33
CA VAL A 36 0.98 -3.41 -19.59
C VAL A 36 1.37 -1.95 -19.46
N THR A 37 2.22 -1.47 -20.38
CA THR A 37 2.53 -0.04 -20.51
C THR A 37 1.36 0.67 -21.17
N TYR A 38 0.74 1.63 -20.49
CA TYR A 38 -0.41 2.38 -21.02
C TYR A 38 -0.06 3.83 -21.41
N ALA A 39 1.08 4.34 -20.96
CA ALA A 39 1.65 5.62 -21.39
C ALA A 39 3.18 5.56 -21.29
N GLN A 40 3.89 6.23 -22.19
CA GLN A 40 5.35 6.34 -22.16
C GLN A 40 5.83 7.55 -22.98
N ALA A 41 7.06 7.99 -22.72
CA ALA A 41 7.71 9.04 -23.48
C ALA A 41 7.78 8.71 -24.98
N ALA A 42 7.63 9.73 -25.83
CA ALA A 42 8.03 9.63 -27.23
C ALA A 42 9.56 9.67 -27.33
N GLU A 43 10.09 9.24 -28.48
CA GLU A 43 11.53 9.27 -28.72
C GLU A 43 12.07 10.71 -28.57
N GLY A 44 13.01 10.90 -27.63
CA GLY A 44 13.62 12.21 -27.35
C GLY A 44 12.91 13.06 -26.28
N ASP A 45 11.75 12.63 -25.77
CA ASP A 45 10.94 13.40 -24.80
C ASP A 45 11.17 12.97 -23.33
N GLY A 46 12.30 12.31 -23.06
CA GLY A 46 12.70 11.84 -21.72
C GLY A 46 12.61 10.33 -21.55
N ASP A 47 12.76 9.87 -20.30
CA ASP A 47 12.74 8.46 -19.91
C ASP A 47 11.68 8.22 -18.83
N TRP A 48 10.43 8.11 -19.26
CA TRP A 48 9.30 7.83 -18.38
C TRP A 48 8.31 6.85 -19.02
N ALA A 49 7.64 6.07 -18.17
CA ALA A 49 6.61 5.13 -18.55
C ALA A 49 5.64 4.87 -17.40
N ASN A 50 4.36 4.68 -17.72
CA ASN A 50 3.34 4.25 -16.78
C ASN A 50 2.85 2.84 -17.15
N LEU A 51 2.88 1.96 -16.16
CA LEU A 51 2.52 0.56 -16.29
C LEU A 51 1.40 0.21 -15.32
N VAL A 52 0.55 -0.72 -15.74
CA VAL A 52 -0.44 -1.36 -14.88
C VAL A 52 -0.15 -2.86 -14.83
N CYS A 53 -0.04 -3.39 -13.61
CA CYS A 53 0.36 -4.75 -13.32
C CYS A 53 -0.75 -5.52 -12.60
N SER A 54 -0.76 -6.83 -12.79
CA SER A 54 -1.64 -7.71 -12.02
C SER A 54 -1.20 -7.72 -10.54
N GLY A 55 -2.14 -7.47 -9.63
CA GLY A 55 -1.93 -7.59 -8.19
C GLY A 55 -2.84 -8.64 -7.57
N TYR A 56 -3.36 -8.37 -6.37
CA TYR A 56 -4.15 -9.33 -5.61
C TYR A 56 -5.62 -9.35 -6.06
N ARG A 57 -6.10 -10.50 -6.58
CA ARG A 57 -7.52 -10.73 -6.90
C ARG A 57 -8.19 -9.59 -7.68
N GLY A 58 -7.48 -9.04 -8.66
CA GLY A 58 -7.96 -7.95 -9.52
C GLY A 58 -7.62 -6.54 -9.06
N TYR A 59 -7.08 -6.36 -7.84
CA TYR A 59 -6.49 -5.07 -7.45
C TYR A 59 -5.20 -4.86 -8.23
N PRO A 60 -5.09 -3.79 -9.03
CA PRO A 60 -3.90 -3.57 -9.83
C PRO A 60 -2.75 -2.99 -8.99
N VAL A 61 -1.54 -3.11 -9.52
CA VAL A 61 -0.38 -2.33 -9.07
C VAL A 61 0.02 -1.42 -10.22
N LEU A 62 0.01 -0.11 -10.01
CA LEU A 62 0.44 0.86 -10.99
C LEU A 62 1.87 1.28 -10.69
N ILE A 63 2.72 1.28 -11.71
CA ILE A 63 4.10 1.74 -11.63
C ILE A 63 4.22 2.97 -12.53
N GLY A 64 4.47 4.12 -11.94
CA GLY A 64 4.97 5.30 -12.65
C GLY A 64 6.48 5.29 -12.59
N TYR A 65 7.13 5.22 -13.74
CA TYR A 65 8.59 5.29 -13.88
C TYR A 65 8.96 6.64 -14.49
N ASP A 66 9.95 7.32 -13.92
CA ASP A 66 10.53 8.56 -14.45
C ASP A 66 11.97 8.73 -13.95
N ASP A 67 12.93 8.90 -14.86
CA ASP A 67 14.36 9.13 -14.58
C ASP A 67 14.91 8.18 -13.49
N ALA A 68 14.84 6.88 -13.74
CA ALA A 68 15.32 5.82 -12.85
C ALA A 68 14.71 5.81 -11.43
N ARG A 69 13.49 6.33 -11.29
CA ARG A 69 12.69 6.30 -10.06
C ARG A 69 11.32 5.72 -10.35
N GLU A 70 10.78 5.03 -9.36
CA GLU A 70 9.44 4.47 -9.46
C GLU A 70 8.54 5.10 -8.39
N SER A 71 7.36 5.56 -8.76
CA SER A 71 6.20 5.70 -7.88
C SER A 71 5.33 4.46 -8.04
N VAL A 72 4.91 3.84 -6.94
CA VAL A 72 4.07 2.64 -7.01
C VAL A 72 2.80 2.85 -6.22
N TYR A 73 1.68 2.59 -6.89
CA TYR A 73 0.34 2.77 -6.37
C TYR A 73 -0.38 1.42 -6.37
N TYR A 74 -1.16 1.14 -5.31
CA TYR A 74 -1.81 -0.15 -5.12
C TYR A 74 -3.33 0.04 -5.05
N GLY A 75 -4.06 -0.72 -5.86
CA GLY A 75 -5.51 -0.62 -5.97
C GLY A 75 -5.95 0.33 -7.09
N PHE A 76 -7.23 0.72 -7.04
CA PHE A 76 -7.91 1.38 -8.15
C PHE A 76 -7.63 2.90 -8.14
N PRO A 77 -6.89 3.45 -9.13
CA PRO A 77 -6.66 4.89 -9.23
C PRO A 77 -7.94 5.63 -9.64
N SER A 78 -7.89 6.97 -9.66
CA SER A 78 -8.93 7.82 -10.27
C SER A 78 -9.13 7.51 -11.75
N ASP A 79 -10.27 7.92 -12.30
CA ASP A 79 -10.67 7.68 -13.69
C ASP A 79 -9.67 8.19 -14.75
N ASP A 80 -8.88 9.20 -14.41
CA ASP A 80 -7.82 9.74 -15.27
C ASP A 80 -6.54 8.89 -15.31
N MET A 81 -6.48 7.81 -14.51
CA MET A 81 -5.32 6.92 -14.39
C MET A 81 -4.03 7.66 -13.99
N THR A 82 -4.14 8.77 -13.25
CA THR A 82 -2.99 9.55 -12.77
C THR A 82 -2.84 9.46 -11.25
N PRO A 83 -2.33 8.34 -10.71
CA PRO A 83 -2.08 8.23 -9.28
C PRO A 83 -1.05 9.28 -8.84
N VAL A 84 -1.20 9.78 -7.61
CA VAL A 84 -0.28 10.77 -7.04
C VAL A 84 1.15 10.19 -6.99
N TRP A 85 2.12 11.00 -7.39
CA TRP A 85 3.52 10.59 -7.39
C TRP A 85 4.09 10.59 -5.96
N GLU A 86 4.52 9.41 -5.50
CA GLU A 86 5.19 9.21 -4.22
C GLU A 86 6.42 8.32 -4.40
N SER A 87 7.62 8.88 -4.22
CA SER A 87 8.87 8.15 -4.46
C SER A 87 10.03 8.66 -3.60
N PHE A 88 11.10 7.87 -3.56
CA PHE A 88 12.38 8.30 -3.01
C PHE A 88 13.04 9.30 -3.97
N THR A 89 13.77 10.26 -3.40
CA THR A 89 14.49 11.27 -4.19
C THR A 89 15.68 10.67 -4.95
N ALA A 90 16.35 9.68 -4.36
CA ALA A 90 17.40 8.93 -5.03
C ALA A 90 16.82 7.86 -5.97
N PHE A 91 17.66 7.37 -6.90
CA PHE A 91 17.29 6.26 -7.77
C PHE A 91 16.83 5.06 -6.95
N ASN A 92 15.77 4.43 -7.41
CA ASN A 92 15.13 3.39 -6.65
C ASN A 92 14.34 2.44 -7.55
N GLY A 93 14.08 1.25 -7.03
CA GLY A 93 13.30 0.24 -7.73
C GLY A 93 12.49 -0.62 -6.78
N SER A 94 11.54 -1.34 -7.36
CA SER A 94 10.64 -2.24 -6.67
C SER A 94 11.21 -3.65 -6.50
N GLY A 95 11.09 -4.20 -5.29
CA GLY A 95 11.34 -5.61 -5.05
C GLY A 95 10.29 -6.49 -5.76
N PRO A 96 10.58 -7.79 -5.97
CA PRO A 96 9.72 -8.65 -6.78
C PRO A 96 8.45 -9.13 -6.06
N LYS A 97 8.26 -8.82 -4.77
CA LYS A 97 7.16 -9.33 -3.95
C LYS A 97 6.39 -8.18 -3.32
N VAL A 98 5.08 -8.19 -3.50
CA VAL A 98 4.13 -7.33 -2.77
C VAL A 98 3.41 -8.19 -1.74
N GLU A 99 3.45 -7.77 -0.48
CA GLU A 99 2.63 -8.34 0.57
C GLU A 99 1.33 -7.52 0.69
N TRP A 100 0.19 -8.20 0.63
CA TRP A 100 -1.14 -7.61 0.78
C TRP A 100 -1.68 -7.94 2.16
N ARG A 101 -2.07 -6.91 2.92
CA ARG A 101 -2.81 -7.06 4.18
C ARG A 101 -4.29 -7.09 3.88
N ILE A 102 -4.91 -8.21 4.21
CA ILE A 102 -6.28 -8.54 3.83
C ILE A 102 -7.12 -8.65 5.08
N GLU A 103 -8.28 -8.00 5.08
CA GLU A 103 -9.33 -8.27 6.05
C GLU A 103 -10.34 -9.23 5.42
N ALA A 104 -10.55 -10.37 6.07
CA ALA A 104 -11.53 -11.36 5.67
C ALA A 104 -12.75 -11.33 6.60
N ASN A 105 -13.94 -11.36 6.00
CA ASN A 105 -15.20 -11.54 6.70
C ASN A 105 -16.08 -12.52 5.91
N GLY A 106 -16.08 -13.79 6.35
CA GLY A 106 -16.67 -14.89 5.60
C GLY A 106 -15.96 -15.08 4.25
N ASP A 107 -16.73 -15.07 3.16
CA ASP A 107 -16.21 -15.26 1.79
C ASP A 107 -15.62 -13.97 1.18
N VAL A 108 -15.76 -12.84 1.87
CA VAL A 108 -15.25 -11.54 1.42
C VAL A 108 -13.84 -11.34 1.95
N ALA A 109 -12.90 -11.06 1.05
CA ALA A 109 -11.49 -10.80 1.38
C ALA A 109 -11.04 -9.52 0.65
N ILE A 110 -10.83 -8.45 1.41
CA ILE A 110 -10.52 -7.12 0.88
C ILE A 110 -9.09 -6.72 1.30
N PRO A 111 -8.17 -6.47 0.35
CA PRO A 111 -6.88 -5.89 0.69
C PRO A 111 -7.07 -4.43 1.11
N PHE A 112 -6.58 -4.06 2.29
CA PHE A 112 -6.65 -2.69 2.80
C PHE A 112 -5.28 -2.00 2.86
N ALA A 113 -4.19 -2.78 2.83
CA ALA A 113 -2.84 -2.26 2.77
C ALA A 113 -1.93 -3.15 1.92
N ALA A 114 -0.87 -2.54 1.39
CA ALA A 114 0.21 -3.22 0.71
C ALA A 114 1.54 -2.88 1.40
N ILE A 115 2.42 -3.86 1.51
CA ILE A 115 3.78 -3.70 2.01
C ILE A 115 4.71 -4.14 0.89
N HIS A 116 5.59 -3.26 0.47
CA HIS A 116 6.46 -3.50 -0.66
C HIS A 116 7.86 -3.03 -0.37
N ARG A 117 8.82 -3.94 -0.51
CA ARG A 117 10.23 -3.60 -0.40
C ARG A 117 10.67 -2.78 -1.60
N ARG A 118 11.29 -1.65 -1.34
CA ARG A 118 11.93 -0.78 -2.31
C ARG A 118 13.42 -0.71 -2.00
N SER A 119 14.26 -0.79 -3.03
CA SER A 119 15.70 -0.60 -2.89
C SER A 119 16.07 0.78 -3.41
N VAL A 120 16.80 1.55 -2.61
CA VAL A 120 17.15 2.95 -2.89
C VAL A 120 18.66 3.06 -2.96
N SER A 121 19.21 3.51 -4.08
CA SER A 121 20.66 3.64 -4.27
C SER A 121 21.24 4.73 -3.36
N ASP A 122 22.46 4.50 -2.88
CA ASP A 122 23.25 5.52 -2.18
C ASP A 122 23.77 6.56 -3.20
N PRO A 123 23.47 7.87 -3.03
CA PRO A 123 23.92 8.91 -3.96
C PRO A 123 25.44 9.08 -4.06
N GLN A 124 26.20 8.56 -3.09
CA GLN A 124 27.67 8.65 -3.05
C GLN A 124 28.36 7.36 -3.49
N ASP A 125 27.64 6.24 -3.53
CA ASP A 125 28.17 4.93 -3.93
C ASP A 125 27.05 4.04 -4.49
N GLU A 126 26.87 4.05 -5.82
CA GLU A 126 25.82 3.31 -6.52
C GLU A 126 25.85 1.79 -6.28
N LYS A 127 26.93 1.24 -5.72
CA LYS A 127 27.04 -0.18 -5.36
C LYS A 127 26.36 -0.49 -4.03
N LYS A 128 25.96 0.53 -3.28
CA LYS A 128 25.22 0.39 -2.02
C LYS A 128 23.77 0.79 -2.23
N SER A 129 22.90 0.07 -1.55
CA SER A 129 21.50 0.41 -1.48
C SER A 129 20.96 0.28 -0.07
N THR A 130 19.91 1.06 0.19
CA THR A 130 19.10 0.96 1.40
C THR A 130 17.76 0.36 1.02
N ASP A 131 17.42 -0.77 1.62
CA ASP A 131 16.09 -1.37 1.49
C ASP A 131 15.15 -0.72 2.50
N VAL A 132 13.98 -0.32 2.02
CA VAL A 132 12.88 0.24 2.82
C VAL A 132 11.60 -0.51 2.48
N LEU A 133 10.81 -0.88 3.50
CA LEU A 133 9.45 -1.35 3.30
C LEU A 133 8.53 -0.13 3.26
N VAL A 134 7.93 0.09 2.09
CA VAL A 134 6.84 1.05 1.91
C VAL A 134 5.56 0.36 2.36
N VAL A 135 4.85 0.99 3.30
CA VAL A 135 3.50 0.59 3.72
C VAL A 135 2.52 1.55 3.08
N ALA A 136 1.63 1.04 2.24
CA ALA A 136 0.67 1.82 1.48
C ALA A 136 -0.77 1.43 1.84
N LYS A 137 -1.68 2.41 1.85
CA LYS A 137 -3.12 2.19 1.84
C LYS A 137 -3.51 1.72 0.44
N VAL A 138 -4.26 0.62 0.36
CA VAL A 138 -4.78 0.11 -0.92
C VAL A 138 -6.04 0.89 -1.27
N ALA A 139 -6.01 1.51 -2.45
CA ALA A 139 -7.14 2.27 -2.97
C ALA A 139 -8.31 1.34 -3.33
N GLN A 140 -9.47 1.62 -2.74
CA GLN A 140 -10.69 0.87 -2.99
C GLN A 140 -11.40 1.43 -4.23
N PRO A 141 -12.16 0.62 -4.98
CA PRO A 141 -12.83 1.07 -6.20
C PRO A 141 -13.86 2.18 -5.97
N GLU A 142 -14.35 2.36 -4.75
CA GLU A 142 -15.33 3.40 -4.40
C GLU A 142 -14.75 4.77 -4.08
N ASP A 143 -13.50 4.84 -3.62
CA ASP A 143 -12.90 6.09 -3.11
C ASP A 143 -11.57 6.47 -3.80
N HIS A 144 -10.92 5.52 -4.46
CA HIS A 144 -9.64 5.69 -5.14
C HIS A 144 -8.53 6.26 -4.22
N GLN A 145 -8.63 6.07 -2.90
CA GLN A 145 -7.70 6.66 -1.94
C GLN A 145 -6.54 5.72 -1.62
N GLY A 146 -5.49 5.81 -2.42
CA GLY A 146 -4.20 5.15 -2.20
C GLY A 146 -3.07 6.14 -1.92
N CYS A 147 -2.20 5.79 -0.97
CA CYS A 147 -0.98 6.55 -0.65
C CYS A 147 -0.07 5.78 0.30
N THR A 148 1.13 6.29 0.49
CA THR A 148 2.11 5.82 1.46
C THR A 148 1.72 6.23 2.88
N VAL A 149 1.39 5.24 3.69
CA VAL A 149 1.05 5.37 5.12
C VAL A 149 2.30 5.42 5.99
N GLY A 150 3.37 4.74 5.56
CA GLY A 150 4.65 4.85 6.24
C GLY A 150 5.80 4.09 5.61
N LEU A 151 6.97 4.26 6.22
CA LEU A 151 8.25 3.76 5.74
C LEU A 151 8.99 3.07 6.89
N VAL A 152 9.48 1.86 6.65
CA VAL A 152 10.26 1.10 7.64
C VAL A 152 11.61 0.72 7.04
N LEU A 153 12.69 1.20 7.65
CA LEU A 153 14.05 0.81 7.26
C LEU A 153 14.21 -0.71 7.40
N ALA A 154 14.58 -1.38 6.31
CA ALA A 154 14.79 -2.83 6.27
C ALA A 154 16.27 -3.22 6.32
N THR A 155 17.16 -2.42 5.73
CA THR A 155 18.62 -2.66 5.83
C THR A 155 19.05 -2.68 7.29
N GLY A 156 19.65 -3.80 7.73
CA GLY A 156 20.12 -3.98 9.11
C GLY A 156 19.02 -4.16 10.16
N ASN A 157 17.75 -4.23 9.77
CA ASN A 157 16.62 -4.34 10.68
C ASN A 157 15.90 -5.70 10.55
N PRO A 158 16.15 -6.67 11.45
CA PRO A 158 15.50 -7.98 11.40
C PRO A 158 14.00 -7.94 11.72
N GLN A 159 13.50 -6.86 12.33
CA GLN A 159 12.09 -6.70 12.72
C GLN A 159 11.27 -5.92 11.69
N ALA A 160 11.87 -5.51 10.57
CA ALA A 160 11.24 -4.58 9.62
C ALA A 160 9.89 -5.07 9.09
N ASN A 161 9.78 -6.36 8.75
CA ASN A 161 8.54 -6.92 8.23
C ASN A 161 7.40 -6.88 9.28
N ASP A 162 7.71 -7.20 10.54
CA ASP A 162 6.70 -7.20 11.61
C ASP A 162 6.29 -5.78 11.98
N GLN A 163 7.23 -4.83 11.97
CA GLN A 163 6.95 -3.40 12.14
C GLN A 163 6.07 -2.87 11.01
N ALA A 164 6.35 -3.23 9.76
CA ALA A 164 5.57 -2.82 8.60
C ALA A 164 4.14 -3.38 8.65
N ARG A 165 3.97 -4.65 9.03
CA ARG A 165 2.63 -5.27 9.22
C ARG A 165 1.85 -4.59 10.33
N LYS A 166 2.48 -4.36 11.47
CA LYS A 166 1.85 -3.64 12.58
C LYS A 166 1.39 -2.25 12.15
N LEU A 167 2.25 -1.51 11.46
CA LEU A 167 1.93 -0.18 10.95
C LEU A 167 0.76 -0.22 9.96
N ALA A 168 0.76 -1.19 9.05
CA ALA A 168 -0.32 -1.38 8.08
C ALA A 168 -1.66 -1.64 8.79
N ASP A 169 -1.67 -2.61 9.70
CA ASP A 169 -2.87 -3.06 10.42
C ASP A 169 -3.45 -1.95 11.32
N GLU A 170 -2.60 -1.13 11.94
CA GLU A 170 -3.02 -0.06 12.86
C GLU A 170 -3.46 1.23 12.16
N LYS A 171 -2.90 1.54 10.97
CA LYS A 171 -3.02 2.88 10.38
C LYS A 171 -3.71 2.91 9.02
N ALA A 172 -3.51 1.91 8.16
CA ALA A 172 -3.83 2.07 6.74
C ALA A 172 -5.32 2.31 6.47
N LYS A 173 -6.23 1.67 7.21
CA LYS A 173 -7.68 1.82 7.00
C LYS A 173 -8.16 3.25 7.22
N THR A 174 -7.69 3.91 8.27
CA THR A 174 -8.14 5.24 8.69
C THR A 174 -7.26 6.38 8.19
N PHE A 175 -6.11 6.07 7.58
CA PHE A 175 -5.20 7.07 7.05
C PHE A 175 -5.86 7.90 5.94
N VAL A 176 -5.74 9.22 6.06
CA VAL A 176 -6.26 10.20 5.10
C VAL A 176 -5.13 10.69 4.21
N CYS A 177 -5.11 10.17 2.97
CA CYS A 177 -4.10 10.51 1.97
C CYS A 177 -4.03 12.02 1.69
N GLY A 178 -2.81 12.56 1.59
CA GLY A 178 -2.56 13.99 1.38
C GLY A 178 -2.79 14.88 2.60
N LYS A 179 -3.23 14.34 3.75
CA LYS A 179 -3.46 15.10 4.99
C LYS A 179 -2.67 14.55 6.16
N ASP A 180 -2.73 13.24 6.36
CA ASP A 180 -2.05 12.60 7.48
C ASP A 180 -0.54 12.50 7.22
N LYS A 181 0.24 12.70 8.28
CA LYS A 181 1.69 12.55 8.22
C LYS A 181 2.04 11.07 8.32
N ARG A 182 2.74 10.57 7.30
CA ARG A 182 3.25 9.19 7.29
C ARG A 182 4.17 8.90 8.49
N GLU A 183 4.11 7.68 8.99
CA GLU A 183 5.05 7.22 10.02
C GLU A 183 6.37 6.74 9.40
N VAL A 184 7.48 6.96 10.10
CA VAL A 184 8.81 6.56 9.66
C VAL A 184 9.52 5.84 10.80
N ILE A 185 9.99 4.62 10.54
CA ILE A 185 10.73 3.79 11.49
C ILE A 185 12.14 3.57 10.97
N GLY A 186 13.14 4.11 11.67
CA GLY A 186 14.55 4.09 11.28
C GLY A 186 14.96 5.30 10.42
N ASP A 187 16.22 5.30 10.00
CA ASP A 187 16.79 6.34 9.14
C ASP A 187 16.59 5.97 7.67
N VAL A 188 15.45 6.37 7.11
CA VAL A 188 15.09 6.07 5.72
C VAL A 188 15.55 7.20 4.79
N PRO A 189 15.97 6.90 3.54
CA PRO A 189 16.28 7.92 2.55
C PRO A 189 15.10 8.88 2.31
N PRO A 190 15.36 10.13 1.86
CA PRO A 190 14.32 11.10 1.57
C PRO A 190 13.25 10.56 0.62
N PHE A 191 11.99 10.73 1.01
CA PHE A 191 10.81 10.29 0.27
C PHE A 191 9.83 11.47 0.14
N GLY A 192 9.34 11.72 -1.06
CA GLY A 192 8.49 12.86 -1.40
C GLY A 192 7.14 12.44 -1.94
N ARG A 193 6.16 13.34 -1.82
CA ARG A 193 4.87 13.30 -2.48
C ARG A 193 4.75 14.56 -3.33
N VAL A 194 4.34 14.42 -4.58
CA VAL A 194 4.05 15.54 -5.48
C VAL A 194 2.54 15.55 -5.71
N ASP A 195 1.85 16.47 -5.04
CA ASP A 195 0.43 16.69 -5.28
C ASP A 195 0.28 17.50 -6.57
N ASN A 196 -0.48 16.97 -7.53
CA ASN A 196 -0.84 17.63 -8.79
C ASN A 196 -1.98 18.64 -8.58
#